data_AF-A0A845JR62-F1
#
_entry.id   AF-A0A845JR62-F1
#
_cell.length_a   1.000
_cell.length_b   1.000
_cell.length_c   1.000
_cell.angle_alpha   90.00
_cell.angle_beta   90.00
_cell.angle_gamma   90.00
#
_symmetry.space_group_name_H-M   'P 1'
#
loop_
_entity.id
_entity.type
_entity.pdbx_description
1 polymer ?
#
loop_
_entity_poly.entity_id
_entity_poly.type
_entity_poly.pdbx_seq_one_letter_code
_entity_poly.pdbx_strand_id
1 'polypeptide(L)' 'MQTDNDLGRVPASSIKNAQSYHLRLSWLPLLRTIFSAEYLHAMSELENGLDGQQDRLQFSARYRF' A
#
# COMPACT_ATOMS: atom_id res chain seq x y z
N MET A 1 10.30 -9.38 0.08
CA MET A 1 11.77 -9.36 0.16
C MET A 1 12.10 -8.86 1.56
N GLN A 2 12.75 -9.68 2.38
CA GLN A 2 13.18 -9.29 3.72
C GLN A 2 14.52 -8.56 3.58
N THR A 3 14.59 -7.31 4.02
CA THR A 3 15.83 -6.52 3.99
C THR A 3 16.38 -6.53 5.40
N ASP A 4 17.36 -7.40 5.65
CA ASP A 4 18.06 -7.46 6.94
C ASP A 4 19.09 -6.31 6.98
N ASN A 5 18.76 -5.24 7.68
CA ASN A 5 19.61 -4.06 7.80
C ASN A 5 20.51 -4.17 9.04
N ASP A 6 21.82 -4.01 8.85
CA ASP A 6 22.80 -4.02 9.93
C ASP A 6 22.54 -2.88 10.94
N LEU A 7 22.06 -3.24 12.14
CA LEU A 7 21.61 -2.34 13.21
C LEU A 7 22.69 -1.37 13.72
N GLY A 8 23.96 -1.57 13.37
CA GLY A 8 25.06 -0.63 13.65
C GLY A 8 25.16 0.55 12.67
N ARG A 9 24.41 0.54 11.56
CA ARG A 9 24.61 1.47 10.43
C ARG A 9 23.36 2.23 9.98
N VAL A 10 22.18 1.80 10.41
CA VAL A 10 20.91 2.37 9.93
C VAL A 10 20.14 2.98 11.11
N PRO A 11 19.61 4.21 11.01
CA PRO A 11 18.84 4.81 12.09
C PRO A 11 17.67 3.91 12.51
N ALA A 12 17.35 3.90 13.80
CA ALA A 12 16.25 3.12 14.40
C ALA A 12 14.87 3.36 13.77
N SER A 13 14.74 4.39 12.93
CA SER A 13 13.57 4.73 12.11
C SER A 13 13.53 4.03 10.75
N SER A 14 14.43 3.09 10.49
CA SER A 14 14.42 2.32 9.25
C SER A 14 13.39 1.19 9.26
N ILE A 15 12.81 0.96 8.09
CA ILE A 15 11.79 -0.07 7.87
C ILE A 15 12.50 -1.41 7.68
N LYS A 16 12.20 -2.37 8.56
CA LYS A 16 12.71 -3.74 8.53
C LYS A 16 11.95 -4.61 7.53
N ASN A 17 10.63 -4.52 7.62
CA ASN A 17 9.71 -5.23 6.75
C ASN A 17 8.57 -4.30 6.37
N ALA A 18 8.21 -4.27 5.08
CA ALA A 18 6.99 -3.66 4.61
C ALA A 18 6.23 -4.68 3.75
N GLN A 19 5.00 -4.95 4.13
CA GLN A 19 4.09 -5.81 3.39
C GLN A 19 2.78 -5.05 3.16
N SER A 20 2.24 -5.16 1.96
CA SER A 20 0.95 -4.54 1.64
C SER A 20 0.15 -5.47 0.77
N TYR A 21 -1.14 -5.57 1.06
CA TYR A 21 -2.11 -6.19 0.16
C TYR A 21 -3.11 -5.14 -0.28
N HIS A 22 -3.52 -5.24 -1.54
CA HIS A 22 -4.51 -4.35 -2.12
C HIS A 22 -5.54 -5.11 -2.93
N LEU A 23 -6.76 -4.61 -2.88
CA LEU A 23 -7.90 -5.11 -3.62
C LEU A 23 -8.45 -3.95 -4.44
N ARG A 24 -8.54 -4.15 -5.75
CA ARG A 24 -9.12 -3.19 -6.67
C ARG A 24 -10.31 -3.80 -7.39
N LEU A 25 -11.47 -3.21 -7.20
CA LEU A 25 -12.68 -3.47 -7.97
C LEU A 25 -12.79 -2.42 -9.06
N SER A 26 -13.05 -2.85 -10.29
CA SER A 26 -13.30 -1.95 -11.43
C SER A 26 -14.56 -2.37 -12.16
N TRP A 27 -15.47 -1.43 -12.34
CA TRP A 27 -16.73 -1.60 -13.05
C TRP A 27 -16.75 -0.73 -14.30
N LEU A 28 -17.09 -1.34 -15.44
CA LEU A 28 -17.23 -0.69 -16.73
C LEU A 28 -18.71 -0.73 -17.16
N PRO A 29 -19.57 0.17 -16.63
CA PRO A 29 -20.98 0.20 -17.00
C PRO A 29 -21.22 0.66 -18.44
N LEU A 30 -20.30 1.44 -19.02
CA LEU A 30 -20.33 1.90 -20.42
C LEU A 30 -18.96 1.72 -21.06
N LEU A 31 -18.91 1.57 -22.39
CA LEU A 31 -17.69 1.40 -23.21
C LEU A 31 -16.60 2.48 -22.99
N ARG A 32 -16.92 3.58 -22.28
CA ARG A 32 -16.06 4.75 -22.09
C ARG A 32 -15.90 5.20 -20.65
N THR A 33 -16.56 4.54 -19.69
CA THR A 33 -16.53 4.93 -18.28
C THR A 33 -16.03 3.77 -17.43
N ILE A 34 -15.00 4.02 -16.62
CA ILE A 34 -14.45 3.08 -15.66
C ILE A 34 -14.62 3.68 -14.29
N PHE A 35 -15.37 3.00 -13.41
CA PHE A 35 -15.39 3.30 -11.99
C PHE A 35 -14.51 2.27 -11.29
N SER A 36 -13.64 2.71 -10.39
CA SER A 36 -12.84 1.80 -9.58
C SER A 36 -12.87 2.18 -8.11
N ALA A 37 -12.95 1.18 -7.25
CA ALA A 37 -12.76 1.28 -5.83
C ALA A 37 -11.57 0.42 -5.43
N GLU A 38 -10.67 0.97 -4.62
CA GLU A 38 -9.47 0.29 -4.15
C GLU A 38 -9.38 0.37 -2.63
N TYR A 39 -9.05 -0.76 -2.02
CA TYR A 39 -8.68 -0.87 -0.62
C TYR A 39 -7.24 -1.38 -0.54
N LEU A 40 -6.41 -0.68 0.21
CA LEU A 40 -5.01 -1.02 0.47
C LEU A 40 -4.85 -1.13 1.98
N HIS A 41 -4.30 -2.25 2.43
CA HIS A 41 -3.84 -2.43 3.78
C HIS A 41 -2.34 -2.68 3.73
N ALA A 42 -1.59 -1.81 4.40
CA ALA A 42 -0.14 -1.89 4.49
C ALA A 42 0.28 -1.99 5.95
N MET A 43 1.21 -2.91 6.21
CA MET A 43 1.88 -3.11 7.48
C MET A 43 3.37 -2.91 7.26
N SER A 44 3.97 -2.07 8.09
CA SER A 44 5.42 -1.86 8.11
C SER A 44 5.93 -2.06 9.53
N GLU A 45 6.94 -2.88 9.71
CA GLU A 45 7.68 -3.02 10.97
C GLU A 45 8.98 -2.24 10.85
N LEU A 46 9.25 -1.38 11.83
CA LEU A 46 10.51 -0.67 11.97
C LEU A 46 11.55 -1.53 12.70
N GLU A 47 12.83 -1.27 12.47
CA GLU A 47 13.95 -1.96 13.12
C GLU A 47 13.95 -1.86 14.65
N ASN A 48 13.30 -0.82 15.20
CA ASN A 48 13.14 -0.63 16.65
C ASN A 48 11.93 -1.37 17.26
N GLY A 49 11.19 -2.17 16.48
CA GLY A 49 10.01 -2.90 16.93
C GLY A 49 8.72 -2.08 16.98
N LEU A 50 8.70 -0.88 16.40
CA LEU A 50 7.46 -0.13 16.20
C LEU A 50 6.76 -0.59 14.93
N ASP A 51 5.45 -0.81 15.03
CA ASP A 51 4.61 -1.20 13.92
C ASP A 51 3.82 0.00 13.39
N GLY A 52 3.91 0.22 12.07
CA GLY A 52 3.09 1.16 11.33
C GLY A 52 2.01 0.41 10.55
N GLN A 53 0.74 0.78 10.76
CA GLN A 53 -0.37 0.29 9.98
C GLN A 53 -0.98 1.44 9.16
N GLN A 54 -1.26 1.16 7.89
CA GLN A 54 -1.88 2.12 6.98
C GLN A 54 -3.00 1.46 6.20
N ASP A 55 -4.22 1.92 6.46
CA ASP A 55 -5.41 1.62 5.65
C ASP A 55 -5.70 2.78 4.71
N ARG A 56 -5.88 2.47 3.42
CA ARG A 56 -6.28 3.46 2.41
C ARG A 56 -7.45 2.96 1.60
N LEU A 57 -8.48 3.80 1.49
CA LEU A 57 -9.57 3.65 0.54
C LEU A 57 -9.44 4.69 -0.57
N GLN A 58 -9.59 4.27 -1.81
CA GLN A 58 -9.50 5.15 -2.97
C GLN A 58 -10.64 4.86 -3.95
N PHE A 59 -11.32 5.92 -4.37
CA PHE A 59 -12.33 5.87 -5.43
C PHE A 59 -11.81 6.61 -6.66
N SER A 60 -12.10 6.08 -7.84
CA SER A 60 -11.75 6.74 -9.10
C SER A 60 -12.85 6.56 -10.14
N ALA A 61 -13.03 7.59 -10.96
CA ALA A 61 -13.87 7.55 -12.15
C ALA A 61 -13.04 8.06 -13.32
N ARG A 62 -12.97 7.29 -14.40
CA ARG A 62 -12.26 7.64 -15.62
C ARG A 62 -13.22 7.62 -16.79
N TYR A 63 -13.28 8.74 -17.50
CA TYR A 63 -14.01 8.87 -18.76
C TYR A 63 -13.00 9.00 -19.91
N ARG A 64 -13.17 8.21 -20.97
CA ARG A 64 -12.33 8.27 -22.19
C ARG A 64 -13.12 8.92 -23.34
N PHE A 65 -12.71 10.13 -23.73
CA PHE A 65 -13.19 10.84 -24.91
C PHE A 65 -12.57 10.26 -26.19
#